data_AF-Q21PM1-F1
#
_entry.id   AF-Q21PM1-F1
#
_cell.length_a   1.000
_cell.length_b   1.000
_cell.length_c   1.000
_cell.angle_alpha   90.00
_cell.angle_beta   90.00
_cell.angle_gamma   90.00
#
_symmetry.space_group_name_H-M   'P 1'
#
loop_
_entity.id
_entity.type
_entity.pdbx_description
1 polymer ?
#
loop_
_entity_poly.entity_id
_entity_poly.type
_entity_poly.pdbx_seq_one_letter_code
_entity_poly.pdbx_strand_id
1 'polypeptide(L)'
;MTNIDDKILETLCEEDRELLSTYIEDMNKCRLITESFRGKQKFYIMLVWADILFFTLLLIFSVYQYFTTEAIAEKLTWMGGFVLSVLAISLMKMWYWMELNKLAVTRDIKRVELQISLLAQKLDTK
;
A
#
# COMPACT_ATOMS: atom_id res chain seq x y z
N MET A 1 22.38 -2.37 0.23
CA MET A 1 22.23 -1.02 0.82
C MET A 1 23.46 -0.81 1.69
N THR A 2 24.64 -0.51 1.12
CA THR A 2 25.88 -0.60 1.91
C THR A 2 27.10 0.09 1.27
N ASN A 3 26.92 1.22 0.58
CA ASN A 3 28.11 1.99 0.18
C ASN A 3 27.83 3.48 0.07
N ILE A 4 26.73 3.83 -0.59
CA ILE A 4 26.30 5.23 -0.68
C ILE A 4 25.72 5.70 0.65
N ASP A 5 24.89 4.89 1.30
CA ASP A 5 24.30 5.21 2.61
C ASP A 5 25.37 5.41 3.70
N ASP A 6 26.42 4.57 3.72
CA ASP A 6 27.51 4.68 4.70
C ASP A 6 28.32 5.96 4.51
N LYS A 7 28.54 6.35 3.24
CA LYS A 7 29.27 7.56 2.86
C LYS A 7 28.47 8.85 3.12
N ILE A 8 27.14 8.76 3.06
CA ILE A 8 26.24 9.86 3.47
C ILE A 8 26.30 10.02 4.99
N LEU A 9 26.22 8.92 5.75
CA LEU A 9 26.34 8.94 7.21
C LEU A 9 27.68 9.54 7.66
N GLU A 10 28.81 9.15 7.07
CA GLU A 10 30.15 9.67 7.39
C GLU A 10 30.32 11.18 7.18
N THR A 11 29.51 11.80 6.33
CA THR A 11 29.62 13.23 6.03
C THR A 11 28.61 14.11 6.78
N LEU A 12 27.83 13.57 7.71
CA LEU A 12 26.79 14.32 8.45
C LEU A 12 27.22 14.63 9.89
N CYS A 13 26.77 15.78 10.41
CA CYS A 13 26.93 16.18 11.81
C CYS A 13 26.26 15.14 12.74
N GLU A 14 26.73 14.98 13.98
CA GLU A 14 26.20 13.95 14.92
C GLU A 14 24.67 14.02 15.09
N GLU A 15 24.10 15.23 15.10
CA GLU A 15 22.65 15.47 15.18
C GLU A 15 21.88 14.97 13.94
N ASP A 16 22.42 15.15 12.73
CA ASP A 16 21.80 14.69 11.48
C ASP A 16 21.93 13.18 11.30
N ARG A 17 22.98 12.57 11.87
CA ARG A 17 23.20 11.12 11.89
C ARG A 17 22.13 10.38 12.70
N GLU A 18 21.77 10.89 13.88
CA GLU A 18 20.73 10.28 14.73
C GLU A 18 19.34 10.40 14.09
N LEU A 19 19.06 11.52 13.42
CA LEU A 19 17.81 11.68 12.67
C LEU A 19 17.74 10.69 11.51
N LEU A 20 18.80 10.55 10.71
CA LEU A 20 18.81 9.63 9.58
C LEU A 20 18.82 8.16 10.00
N SER A 21 19.54 7.77 11.06
CA SER A 21 19.52 6.39 11.55
C SER A 21 18.11 5.99 11.99
N THR A 22 17.41 6.86 12.71
CA THR A 22 16.01 6.65 13.11
C THR A 22 15.08 6.48 11.90
N TYR A 23 15.28 7.26 10.84
CA TYR A 23 14.47 7.16 9.61
C TYR A 23 14.84 5.96 8.72
N ILE A 24 16.10 5.51 8.73
CA ILE A 24 16.61 4.41 7.90
C ILE A 24 16.33 3.06 8.54
N GLU A 25 16.35 2.96 9.87
CA GLU A 25 16.14 1.69 10.59
C GLU A 25 14.67 1.21 10.49
N ASP A 26 13.75 2.13 10.18
CA ASP A 26 12.32 1.87 10.00
C ASP A 26 11.93 1.26 8.63
N MET A 27 12.92 0.86 7.83
CA MET A 27 12.78 0.50 6.42
C MET A 27 12.33 -0.95 6.15
N ASN A 28 11.63 -1.58 7.10
CA ASN A 28 11.02 -2.89 6.86
C ASN A 28 9.75 -2.76 6.03
N LYS A 29 9.60 -3.53 4.94
CA LYS A 29 8.38 -3.58 4.10
C LYS A 29 7.10 -3.84 4.91
N CYS A 30 7.22 -4.56 6.03
CA CYS A 30 6.14 -4.74 7.01
C CYS A 30 5.68 -3.42 7.65
N ARG A 31 6.57 -2.44 7.84
CA ARG A 31 6.23 -1.11 8.33
C ARG A 31 5.57 -0.25 7.26
N LEU A 32 5.88 -0.37 5.97
CA LEU A 32 5.11 0.27 4.89
C LEU A 32 3.64 -0.18 4.89
N ILE A 33 3.40 -1.48 5.10
CA ILE A 33 2.06 -2.04 5.26
C ILE A 33 1.41 -1.53 6.57
N THR A 34 2.18 -1.49 7.67
CA THR A 34 1.69 -1.04 8.99
C THR A 34 1.49 0.48 9.08
N GLU A 35 2.23 1.29 8.33
CA GLU A 35 2.10 2.75 8.21
C GLU A 35 0.94 3.13 7.31
N SER A 36 0.70 2.37 6.24
CA SER A 36 -0.56 2.46 5.50
C SER A 36 -1.74 2.25 6.48
N PHE A 37 -1.63 1.25 7.36
CA PHE A 37 -2.57 0.98 8.45
C PHE A 37 -2.54 2.00 9.62
N ARG A 38 -1.53 2.87 9.75
CA ARG A 38 -1.39 3.84 10.86
C ARG A 38 -1.69 5.29 10.48
N GLY A 39 -1.71 5.63 9.18
CA GLY A 39 -1.95 6.98 8.69
C GLY A 39 -3.41 7.42 8.56
N LYS A 40 -3.62 8.65 8.05
CA LYS A 40 -4.94 9.25 7.73
C LYS A 40 -5.80 8.40 6.77
N GLN A 41 -5.17 7.45 6.07
CA GLN A 41 -5.79 6.53 5.12
C GLN A 41 -6.42 5.27 5.76
N LYS A 42 -6.37 5.12 7.09
CA LYS A 42 -7.02 4.01 7.83
C LYS A 42 -8.45 3.74 7.41
N PHE A 43 -9.24 4.81 7.21
CA PHE A 43 -10.63 4.70 6.82
C PHE A 43 -10.78 4.02 5.45
N TYR A 44 -9.94 4.39 4.48
CA TYR A 44 -9.97 3.80 3.14
C TYR A 44 -9.54 2.33 3.16
N ILE A 45 -8.52 1.98 3.95
CA ILE A 45 -8.10 0.58 4.09
C ILE A 45 -9.19 -0.24 4.76
N MET A 46 -9.83 0.27 5.81
CA MET A 46 -10.96 -0.39 6.46
C MET A 46 -12.14 -0.59 5.50
N LEU A 47 -12.45 0.41 4.65
CA LEU A 47 -13.45 0.27 3.60
C LEU A 47 -13.09 -0.80 2.57
N VAL A 48 -11.83 -0.87 2.13
CA VAL A 48 -11.36 -1.91 1.20
C VAL A 48 -11.53 -3.30 1.81
N TRP A 49 -11.17 -3.49 3.08
CA TRP A 49 -11.36 -4.77 3.76
C TRP A 49 -12.83 -5.13 3.94
N ALA A 50 -13.68 -4.16 4.29
CA ALA A 50 -15.12 -4.37 4.40
C ALA A 50 -15.75 -4.75 3.05
N ASP A 51 -15.33 -4.09 1.97
CA ASP A 51 -15.79 -4.35 0.61
C ASP A 51 -15.37 -5.74 0.12
N ILE A 52 -14.11 -6.13 0.35
CA ILE A 52 -13.61 -7.48 0.04
C ILE A 52 -14.40 -8.55 0.80
N LEU A 53 -14.68 -8.34 2.10
CA LEU A 53 -15.49 -9.27 2.89
C LEU A 53 -16.92 -9.36 2.35
N PHE A 54 -17.54 -8.22 2.02
CA PHE A 54 -18.88 -8.17 1.46
C PHE A 54 -18.98 -8.93 0.13
N PHE A 55 -18.09 -8.65 -0.83
CA PHE A 55 -18.07 -9.36 -2.11
C PHE A 55 -17.71 -10.84 -1.98
N THR A 56 -16.90 -11.21 -0.99
CA THR A 56 -16.61 -12.62 -0.70
C THR A 56 -17.85 -13.36 -0.21
N LEU A 57 -18.64 -12.75 0.67
CA LEU A 57 -19.91 -13.33 1.11
C LEU A 57 -20.92 -13.45 -0.04
N LEU A 58 -21.01 -12.42 -0.89
CA LEU A 58 -21.87 -12.41 -2.08
C LEU A 58 -21.45 -13.51 -3.07
N LEU A 59 -20.16 -13.74 -3.23
CA LEU A 59 -19.60 -14.81 -4.07
C LEU A 59 -20.00 -16.18 -3.52
N ILE A 60 -19.83 -16.44 -2.22
CA ILE A 60 -20.25 -17.70 -1.58
C ILE A 60 -21.76 -17.91 -1.74
N PHE A 61 -22.56 -16.87 -1.53
CA PHE A 61 -24.01 -16.92 -1.68
C PHE A 61 -24.44 -17.23 -3.13
N SER A 62 -23.79 -16.59 -4.11
CA SER A 62 -24.06 -16.83 -5.54
C SER A 62 -23.73 -18.26 -5.94
N VAL A 63 -22.64 -18.82 -5.42
CA VAL A 63 -22.28 -20.23 -5.65
C VAL A 63 -23.30 -21.16 -5.02
N TYR A 64 -23.71 -20.90 -3.77
CA TYR A 64 -24.74 -21.71 -3.10
C TYR A 64 -26.05 -21.73 -3.91
N GLN A 65 -26.54 -20.56 -4.29
CA GLN A 65 -27.80 -20.43 -5.03
C GLN A 65 -27.74 -21.06 -6.43
N TYR A 66 -26.56 -21.06 -7.07
CA TYR A 66 -26.33 -21.76 -8.33
C TYR A 66 -26.55 -23.28 -8.22
N PHE A 67 -26.16 -23.89 -7.09
CA PHE A 67 -26.36 -25.33 -6.86
C PHE A 67 -27.78 -25.68 -6.42
N THR A 68 -28.47 -24.79 -5.70
CA THR A 68 -29.82 -25.04 -5.17
C THR A 68 -30.94 -24.81 -6.19
N THR A 69 -30.72 -23.96 -7.18
CA THR A 69 -31.77 -23.57 -8.12
C THR A 69 -31.91 -24.59 -9.26
N GLU A 70 -33.12 -24.97 -9.67
CA GLU A 70 -33.35 -25.89 -10.80
C GLU A 70 -33.53 -25.15 -12.14
N ALA A 71 -34.05 -23.92 -12.10
CA ALA A 71 -34.31 -23.10 -13.28
C ALA A 71 -33.02 -22.53 -13.90
N ILE A 72 -32.82 -22.78 -15.20
CA ILE A 72 -31.64 -22.33 -15.97
C ILE A 72 -31.54 -20.80 -16.01
N ALA A 73 -32.67 -20.10 -16.14
CA ALA A 73 -32.72 -18.64 -16.19
C ALA A 73 -32.17 -18.01 -14.90
N GLU A 74 -32.55 -18.54 -13.74
CA GLU A 74 -32.05 -18.07 -12.45
C GLU A 74 -30.57 -18.43 -12.25
N LYS A 75 -30.13 -19.62 -12.66
CA LYS A 75 -28.69 -19.97 -12.65
C LYS A 75 -27.83 -18.98 -13.42
N LEU A 76 -28.31 -18.48 -14.56
CA LEU A 76 -27.59 -17.49 -15.37
C LEU A 76 -27.44 -16.16 -14.62
N THR A 77 -28.47 -15.73 -13.89
CA THR A 77 -28.41 -14.50 -13.08
C THR A 77 -27.39 -14.62 -11.93
N TRP A 78 -27.35 -15.77 -11.26
CA TRP A 78 -26.39 -16.04 -10.18
C TRP A 78 -24.96 -16.22 -10.71
N MET A 79 -24.79 -16.79 -11.90
CA MET A 79 -23.49 -16.83 -12.58
C MET A 79 -22.99 -15.41 -12.92
N GLY A 80 -23.88 -14.53 -13.39
CA GLY A 80 -23.55 -13.12 -13.61
C GLY A 80 -23.10 -12.42 -12.32
N GLY A 81 -23.82 -12.66 -11.22
CA GLY A 81 -23.44 -12.15 -9.89
C GLY A 81 -22.08 -12.66 -9.40
N PHE A 82 -21.75 -13.93 -9.66
CA PHE A 82 -20.44 -14.49 -9.37
C PHE A 82 -19.32 -13.79 -10.15
N VAL A 83 -19.47 -13.66 -11.47
CA VAL A 83 -18.46 -13.01 -12.33
C VAL A 83 -18.26 -11.56 -11.94
N LEU A 84 -19.35 -10.81 -11.68
CA LEU A 84 -19.28 -9.43 -11.21
C LEU A 84 -18.54 -9.32 -9.87
N SER A 85 -18.81 -10.22 -8.93
CA SER A 85 -18.14 -10.23 -7.62
C SER A 85 -16.64 -10.49 -7.75
N VAL A 86 -16.23 -11.43 -8.62
CA VAL A 86 -14.81 -11.71 -8.89
C VAL A 86 -14.12 -10.50 -9.52
N LEU A 87 -14.77 -9.85 -10.50
CA LEU A 87 -14.24 -8.64 -11.14
C LEU A 87 -14.09 -7.49 -10.14
N ALA A 88 -15.10 -7.27 -9.29
CA ALA A 88 -15.06 -6.24 -8.25
C ALA A 88 -13.88 -6.45 -7.29
N ILE A 89 -13.68 -7.68 -6.78
CA ILE A 89 -12.55 -8.03 -5.91
C ILE A 89 -11.21 -7.79 -6.62
N SER A 90 -11.10 -8.16 -7.90
CA SER A 90 -9.87 -7.99 -8.68
C SER A 90 -9.50 -6.52 -8.88
N LEU A 91 -10.48 -5.70 -9.26
CA LEU A 91 -10.30 -4.25 -9.44
C LEU A 91 -9.94 -3.57 -8.12
N MET A 92 -10.62 -3.93 -7.03
CA MET A 92 -10.34 -3.38 -5.71
C MET A 92 -8.92 -3.73 -5.24
N LYS A 93 -8.48 -4.97 -5.50
CA LYS A 93 -7.10 -5.40 -5.23
C LYS A 93 -6.11 -4.57 -6.03
N MET A 94 -6.33 -4.39 -7.34
CA MET A 94 -5.45 -3.59 -8.20
C MET A 94 -5.35 -2.14 -7.71
N TRP A 95 -6.48 -1.53 -7.33
CA TRP A 95 -6.50 -0.19 -6.77
C TRP A 95 -5.69 -0.10 -5.47
N TYR A 96 -5.81 -1.07 -4.57
CA TYR A 96 -5.04 -1.11 -3.32
C TYR A 96 -3.53 -1.16 -3.58
N TRP A 97 -3.07 -1.96 -4.55
CA TRP A 97 -1.67 -1.99 -4.97
C TRP A 97 -1.20 -0.65 -5.52
N MET A 98 -2.04 0.05 -6.28
CA MET A 98 -1.73 1.37 -6.81
C MET A 98 -1.58 2.41 -5.69
N GLU A 99 -2.45 2.39 -4.69
CA GLU A 99 -2.37 3.31 -3.55
C GLU A 99 -1.10 3.04 -2.72
N LEU A 100 -0.71 1.77 -2.52
CA LEU A 100 0.56 1.43 -1.89
C LEU A 100 1.77 1.95 -2.68
N ASN A 101 1.76 1.80 -4.00
CA ASN A 101 2.84 2.32 -4.86
C ASN A 101 2.94 3.85 -4.78
N LYS A 102 1.80 4.55 -4.75
CA LYS A 102 1.76 6.01 -4.59
C LYS A 102 2.39 6.46 -3.27
N LEU A 103 2.12 5.74 -2.18
CA LEU A 103 2.74 6.00 -0.87
C LEU A 103 4.25 5.75 -0.89
N ALA A 104 4.69 4.65 -1.51
CA ALA A 104 6.11 4.34 -1.67
C ALA A 104 6.85 5.43 -2.45
N VAL A 105 6.32 5.84 -3.60
CA VAL A 105 6.89 6.90 -4.44
C VAL A 105 6.97 8.24 -3.69
N THR A 106 5.91 8.62 -2.97
CA THR A 106 5.90 9.87 -2.19
C THR A 106 7.00 9.87 -1.13
N ARG A 107 7.22 8.73 -0.47
CA ARG A 107 8.28 8.58 0.53
C ARG A 107 9.68 8.65 -0.11
N ASP A 108 9.84 8.01 -1.27
CA ASP A 108 11.11 8.03 -1.99
C ASP A 108 11.46 9.45 -2.49
N ILE A 109 10.47 10.23 -2.93
CA ILE A 109 10.65 11.66 -3.29
C ILE A 109 11.11 12.48 -2.09
N LYS A 110 10.45 12.33 -0.92
CA LYS A 110 10.85 13.04 0.31
C LYS A 110 12.29 12.71 0.72
N ARG A 111 12.72 11.46 0.52
CA ARG A 111 14.11 11.05 0.78
C ARG A 111 15.08 11.78 -0.15
N VAL A 112 14.74 11.91 -1.44
CA VAL A 112 15.55 12.65 -2.42
C VAL A 112 15.60 14.15 -2.06
N GLU A 113 14.46 14.74 -1.69
CA GLU A 113 14.38 16.15 -1.27
C GLU A 113 15.28 16.43 -0.05
N LEU A 114 15.25 15.56 0.95
CA LEU A 114 16.13 15.65 2.13
C LEU A 114 17.62 15.58 1.73
N GLN A 115 17.98 14.65 0.85
CA GLN A 115 19.37 14.52 0.38
C GLN A 115 19.85 15.76 -0.38
N ILE A 116 18.97 16.36 -1.20
CA ILE A 116 19.29 17.61 -1.92
C ILE A 116 19.46 18.77 -0.93
N SER A 117 18.59 18.88 0.08
CA SER A 117 18.70 19.92 1.12
C SER A 117 20.01 19.83 1.90
N LEU A 118 20.41 18.61 2.30
CA LEU A 118 21.68 18.38 2.99
C LEU A 118 22.90 18.71 2.10
N LEU A 119 22.81 18.42 0.79
CA LEU A 119 23.87 18.78 -0.16
C LEU A 119 23.97 20.29 -0.34
N ALA A 120 22.85 20.99 -0.45
CA ALA A 120 22.80 22.45 -0.57
C ALA A 120 23.41 23.13 0.67
N GLN A 121 23.07 22.65 1.87
CA GLN A 121 23.61 23.21 3.12
C GLN A 121 25.14 23.07 3.20
N LYS A 122 25.70 21.91 2.79
CA LYS A 122 27.16 21.68 2.73
C LYS A 122 27.88 22.57 1.71
N LEU A 123 27.20 22.98 0.63
CA LEU A 123 27.76 23.87 -0.37
C LEU A 123 27.77 25.33 0.11
N ASP A 124 26.80 25.73 0.94
CA ASP A 124 26.68 27.08 1.50
C ASP A 124 27.61 27.31 2.71
N THR A 125 28.08 26.24 3.36
CA THR A 125 29.04 26.32 4.48
C THR A 125 30.51 26.40 4.03
N LYS A 126 30.77 26.60 2.73
CA LYS A 126 32.11 26.65 2.14
C LYS A 126 32.42 28.01 1.53
#